data_AF-A0A9C9KP49-F1
#
_entry.id   AF-A0A9C9KP49-F1
#
_cell.length_a   1.000
_cell.length_b   1.000
_cell.length_c   1.000
_cell.angle_alpha   90.00
_cell.angle_beta   90.00
_cell.angle_gamma   90.00
#
_symmetry.space_group_name_H-M   'P 1'
#
loop_
_entity.id
_entity.type
_entity.pdbx_description
1 polymer ?
#
loop_
_entity_poly.entity_id
_entity_poly.type
_entity_poly.pdbx_seq_one_letter_code
_entity_poly.pdbx_strand_id
1 'polypeptide(L)'
;MNGKGQAVSRLDRTIARLQAQKYSIEAAAAALEKTPGVIFELGLGSGRTFDHLRTIFPDRQILVFEQAVDTAPSYTPTAEQLILGEITTTLQQAVEQYTDSVALIHADIGGPDHLANAQLARALSQHYPRLLVHGGWLIANRAEAVFAGSSPITLPNEVAADHCYLFRRT
;
A
#
# COMPACT_ATOMS: atom_id res chain seq x y z
N MET A 1 -29.60 32.26 4.63
CA MET A 1 -29.30 31.11 3.76
C MET A 1 -28.37 31.56 2.65
N ASN A 2 -27.13 31.10 2.64
CA ASN A 2 -26.30 30.93 1.43
C ASN A 2 -24.98 30.28 1.85
N GLY A 3 -24.61 29.19 1.18
CA GLY A 3 -23.54 28.31 1.62
C GLY A 3 -23.57 26.99 0.86
N LYS A 4 -23.51 27.06 -0.48
CA LYS A 4 -23.25 25.86 -1.28
C LYS A 4 -21.87 25.36 -0.90
N GLY A 5 -21.79 24.22 -0.21
CA GLY A 5 -20.52 23.57 0.09
C GLY A 5 -19.74 23.40 -1.21
N GLN A 6 -18.55 24.00 -1.28
CA GLN A 6 -17.80 24.08 -2.52
C GLN A 6 -17.35 22.67 -2.90
N ALA A 7 -17.83 22.18 -4.05
CA ALA A 7 -17.63 20.80 -4.44
C ALA A 7 -16.13 20.52 -4.65
N VAL A 8 -15.55 19.74 -3.74
CA VAL A 8 -14.13 19.34 -3.75
C VAL A 8 -13.75 18.82 -5.14
N SER A 9 -12.69 19.36 -5.73
CA SER A 9 -12.30 19.01 -7.10
C SER A 9 -11.63 17.64 -7.19
N ARG A 10 -11.35 17.19 -8.42
CA ARG A 10 -10.51 16.00 -8.62
C ARG A 10 -9.05 16.25 -8.18
N LEU A 11 -8.56 17.49 -8.30
CA LEU A 11 -7.21 17.86 -7.89
C LEU A 11 -7.06 17.80 -6.37
N ASP A 12 -8.00 18.37 -5.62
CA ASP A 12 -7.97 18.41 -4.15
C ASP A 12 -7.95 16.99 -3.55
N ARG A 13 -8.81 16.09 -4.06
CA ARG A 13 -8.78 14.65 -3.68
C ARG A 13 -7.46 13.96 -4.06
N THR A 14 -6.83 14.36 -5.16
CA THR A 14 -5.53 13.79 -5.55
C THR A 14 -4.42 14.26 -4.60
N ILE A 15 -4.42 15.54 -4.23
CA ILE A 15 -3.47 16.12 -3.25
C ILE A 15 -3.65 15.46 -1.88
N ALA A 16 -4.87 15.42 -1.36
CA ALA A 16 -5.17 14.84 -0.05
C ALA A 16 -4.79 13.35 0.00
N ARG A 17 -5.08 12.57 -1.06
CA ARG A 17 -4.69 11.15 -1.13
C ARG A 17 -3.16 10.97 -1.15
N LEU A 18 -2.43 11.77 -1.92
CA LEU A 18 -0.96 11.70 -1.95
C LEU A 18 -0.35 12.10 -0.59
N GLN A 19 -0.95 13.09 0.10
CA GLN A 19 -0.58 13.44 1.48
C GLN A 19 -0.87 12.28 2.45
N ALA A 20 -2.04 11.66 2.37
CA ALA A 20 -2.41 10.50 3.17
C ALA A 20 -1.41 9.34 3.04
N GLN A 21 -1.05 8.99 1.79
CA GLN A 21 -0.07 7.94 1.49
C GLN A 21 1.30 8.27 2.09
N LYS A 22 1.79 9.51 1.88
CA LYS A 22 3.05 10.01 2.46
C LYS A 22 3.07 9.85 3.99
N TYR A 23 2.08 10.43 4.68
CA TYR A 23 2.01 10.39 6.14
C TYR A 23 1.83 8.97 6.69
N SER A 24 1.16 8.09 5.94
CA SER A 24 0.99 6.68 6.32
C SER A 24 2.31 5.90 6.22
N ILE A 25 3.08 6.14 5.15
CA ILE A 25 4.41 5.54 4.94
C ILE A 25 5.39 6.01 6.03
N GLU A 26 5.42 7.32 6.32
CA GLU A 26 6.27 7.89 7.38
C GLU A 26 5.89 7.38 8.78
N ALA A 27 4.60 7.23 9.08
CA ALA A 27 4.13 6.65 10.33
C ALA A 27 4.48 5.15 10.46
N ALA A 28 4.36 4.38 9.37
CA ALA A 28 4.76 2.98 9.33
C ALA A 28 6.27 2.82 9.55
N ALA A 29 7.10 3.70 8.99
CA ALA A 29 8.55 3.67 9.19
C ALA A 29 8.94 3.86 10.67
N ALA A 30 8.34 4.84 11.35
CA ALA A 30 8.54 5.06 12.78
C ALA A 30 8.06 3.87 13.64
N ALA A 31 7.00 3.18 13.22
CA ALA A 31 6.46 2.03 13.95
C ALA A 31 7.18 0.70 13.66
N LEU A 32 7.83 0.56 12.50
CA LEU A 32 8.49 -0.67 12.02
C LEU A 32 10.02 -0.62 12.09
N GLU A 33 10.61 0.44 12.65
CA GLU A 33 12.06 0.63 12.85
C GLU A 33 12.77 -0.67 13.26
N LYS A 34 12.24 -1.34 14.28
CA LYS A 34 12.80 -2.57 14.88
C LYS A 34 12.12 -3.87 14.40
N THR A 35 11.17 -3.79 13.47
CA THR A 35 10.43 -4.93 12.93
C THR A 35 11.14 -5.45 11.68
N PRO A 36 11.75 -6.64 11.70
CA PRO A 36 12.44 -7.20 10.52
C PRO A 36 11.44 -7.56 9.42
N GLY A 37 11.94 -7.66 8.18
CA GLY A 37 11.17 -8.09 7.02
C GLY A 37 11.30 -7.16 5.81
N VAL A 38 10.83 -7.66 4.66
CA VAL A 38 10.79 -6.94 3.37
C VAL A 38 9.56 -6.02 3.28
N ILE A 39 9.51 -5.18 2.27
CA ILE A 39 8.38 -4.29 1.97
C ILE A 39 7.77 -4.69 0.64
N PHE A 40 6.44 -4.79 0.56
CA PHE A 40 5.71 -5.00 -0.68
C PHE A 40 5.01 -3.70 -1.10
N GLU A 41 5.24 -3.28 -2.34
CA GLU A 41 4.49 -2.23 -3.04
C GLU A 41 3.57 -2.92 -4.05
N LEU A 42 2.26 -2.85 -3.85
CA LEU A 42 1.27 -3.45 -4.76
C LEU A 42 0.73 -2.35 -5.70
N GLY A 43 1.10 -2.45 -6.99
CA GLY A 43 0.91 -1.43 -8.00
C GLY A 43 2.03 -0.39 -7.99
N LEU A 44 2.79 -0.31 -9.09
CA LEU A 44 3.81 0.73 -9.29
C LEU A 44 3.14 2.00 -9.83
N GLY A 45 2.29 1.86 -10.85
CA GLY A 45 1.64 2.96 -11.56
C GLY A 45 2.62 4.06 -11.95
N SER A 46 2.56 5.20 -11.25
CA SER A 46 3.42 6.37 -11.50
C SER A 46 4.76 6.38 -10.74
N GLY A 47 5.06 5.35 -9.94
CA GLY A 47 6.32 5.19 -9.20
C GLY A 47 6.51 6.10 -7.98
N ARG A 48 5.63 7.06 -7.72
CA ARG A 48 5.77 8.08 -6.66
C ARG A 48 5.85 7.50 -5.25
N THR A 49 5.05 6.47 -4.94
CA THR A 49 5.03 5.83 -3.62
C THR A 49 6.22 4.90 -3.45
N PHE A 50 6.62 4.15 -4.47
CA PHE A 50 7.86 3.38 -4.51
C PHE A 50 9.12 4.25 -4.30
N ASP A 51 9.22 5.40 -4.97
CA ASP A 51 10.29 6.39 -4.80
C ASP A 51 10.37 6.91 -3.35
N HIS A 52 9.21 7.21 -2.76
CA HIS A 52 9.11 7.62 -1.36
C HIS A 52 9.45 6.48 -0.40
N LEU A 53 8.99 5.25 -0.64
CA LEU A 53 9.33 4.06 0.15
C LEU A 53 10.85 3.81 0.15
N ARG A 54 11.53 3.93 -1.00
CA ARG A 54 13.00 3.85 -1.09
C ARG A 54 13.71 4.94 -0.30
N THR A 55 13.14 6.14 -0.24
CA THR A 55 13.69 7.27 0.53
C THR A 55 13.51 7.08 2.04
N ILE A 56 12.39 6.51 2.46
CA ILE A 56 12.02 6.32 3.88
C ILE A 56 12.58 5.02 4.47
N PHE A 57 12.80 3.99 3.65
CA PHE A 57 13.34 2.69 4.05
C PHE A 57 14.60 2.31 3.23
N PRO A 58 15.69 3.09 3.31
CA PRO A 58 16.87 2.91 2.44
C PRO A 58 17.53 1.53 2.57
N ASP A 59 17.50 0.93 3.75
CA ASP A 59 18.13 -0.37 4.05
C ASP A 59 17.17 -1.58 3.93
N ARG A 60 15.96 -1.41 3.36
CA ARG A 60 14.99 -2.50 3.18
C ARG A 60 14.86 -2.91 1.72
N GLN A 61 14.79 -4.21 1.48
CA GLN A 61 14.33 -4.74 0.20
C GLN A 61 12.85 -4.38 0.00
N ILE A 62 12.56 -3.63 -1.06
CA ILE A 62 11.21 -3.30 -1.51
C ILE A 62 10.96 -4.11 -2.79
N LEU A 63 9.88 -4.90 -2.79
CA LEU A 63 9.40 -5.67 -3.94
C LEU A 63 8.14 -5.01 -4.48
N VAL A 64 8.14 -4.74 -5.78
CA VAL A 64 7.06 -4.04 -6.48
C VAL A 64 6.32 -5.02 -7.38
N PHE A 65 5.04 -5.20 -7.12
CA PHE A 65 4.16 -6.06 -7.89
C PHE A 65 3.40 -5.20 -8.90
N GLU A 66 3.61 -5.44 -10.20
CA GLU A 66 3.02 -4.63 -11.28
C GLU A 66 2.72 -5.51 -12.50
N GLN A 67 1.62 -5.22 -13.20
CA GLN A 67 1.23 -5.92 -14.43
C GLN A 67 1.92 -5.31 -15.67
N ALA A 68 2.10 -3.98 -15.70
CA ALA A 68 2.80 -3.29 -16.78
C ALA A 68 3.52 -2.04 -16.27
N VAL A 69 4.83 -1.96 -16.51
CA VAL A 69 5.66 -0.82 -16.10
C VAL A 69 5.50 0.34 -17.08
N ASP A 70 4.85 1.43 -16.64
CA ASP A 70 4.70 2.70 -17.38
C ASP A 70 5.28 3.88 -16.55
N THR A 71 6.50 3.70 -16.05
CA THR A 71 7.24 4.70 -15.27
C THR A 71 8.40 5.32 -16.06
N ALA A 72 8.69 6.59 -15.77
CA ALA A 72 9.96 7.19 -16.19
C ALA A 72 11.15 6.43 -15.57
N PRO A 73 12.30 6.26 -16.27
CA PRO A 73 13.38 5.37 -15.83
C PRO A 73 13.97 5.64 -14.43
N SER A 74 13.83 6.84 -13.89
CA SER A 74 14.24 7.18 -12.51
C SER A 74 13.44 6.45 -11.44
N TYR A 75 12.19 6.08 -11.73
CA TYR A 75 11.25 5.46 -10.79
C TYR A 75 11.00 3.98 -11.07
N THR A 76 11.61 3.43 -12.13
CA THR A 76 11.49 2.01 -12.47
C THR A 76 12.26 1.15 -11.45
N PRO A 77 11.67 0.09 -10.88
CA PRO A 77 12.37 -0.84 -10.00
C PRO A 77 13.45 -1.64 -10.75
N THR A 78 14.46 -2.14 -10.05
CA THR A 78 15.43 -3.08 -10.65
C THR A 78 14.79 -4.46 -10.88
N ALA A 79 15.46 -5.34 -11.63
CA ALA A 79 14.94 -6.69 -11.92
C ALA A 79 14.78 -7.56 -10.64
N GLU A 80 15.55 -7.27 -9.60
CA GLU A 80 15.52 -7.91 -8.28
C GLU A 80 14.43 -7.32 -7.36
N GLN A 81 13.82 -6.20 -7.78
CA GLN A 81 12.72 -5.53 -7.09
C GLN A 81 11.38 -5.75 -7.80
N LEU A 82 11.36 -5.93 -9.12
CA LEU A 82 10.13 -6.04 -9.92
C LEU A 82 9.60 -7.48 -9.98
N ILE A 83 8.39 -7.69 -9.46
CA ILE A 83 7.59 -8.89 -9.67
C ILE A 83 6.54 -8.56 -10.74
N LEU A 84 6.87 -8.86 -11.99
CA LEU A 84 6.02 -8.54 -13.14
C LEU A 84 4.95 -9.62 -13.36
N GLY A 85 3.67 -9.24 -13.30
CA GLY A 85 2.55 -10.13 -13.61
C GLY A 85 1.21 -9.66 -13.07
N GLU A 86 0.17 -10.49 -13.24
CA GLU A 86 -1.14 -10.23 -12.65
C GLU A 86 -1.04 -10.36 -11.11
N ILE A 87 -1.66 -9.41 -10.39
CA ILE A 87 -1.43 -9.21 -8.95
C ILE A 87 -1.98 -10.33 -8.06
N THR A 88 -3.12 -10.94 -8.38
CA THR A 88 -3.66 -12.08 -7.60
C THR A 88 -2.76 -13.31 -7.75
N THR A 89 -2.28 -13.56 -8.97
CA THR A 89 -1.38 -14.66 -9.32
C THR A 89 -0.01 -14.50 -8.66
N THR A 90 0.60 -13.33 -8.80
CA THR A 90 1.95 -13.04 -8.28
C THR A 90 1.97 -12.91 -6.75
N LEU A 91 0.95 -12.30 -6.14
CA LEU A 91 0.85 -12.26 -4.68
C LEU A 91 0.62 -13.66 -4.09
N GLN A 92 -0.18 -14.52 -4.74
CA GLN A 92 -0.34 -15.92 -4.33
C GLN A 92 1.00 -16.67 -4.35
N GLN A 93 1.79 -16.53 -5.42
CA GLN A 93 3.14 -17.12 -5.52
C GLN A 93 4.08 -16.58 -4.43
N ALA A 94 4.04 -15.26 -4.16
CA ALA A 94 4.87 -14.64 -3.13
C ALA A 94 4.57 -15.15 -1.71
N VAL A 95 3.38 -15.70 -1.42
CA VAL A 95 3.11 -16.33 -0.11
C VAL A 95 4.04 -17.51 0.15
N GLU A 96 4.45 -18.28 -0.86
CA GLU A 96 5.31 -19.45 -0.67
C GLU A 96 6.75 -19.05 -0.30
N GLN A 97 7.25 -17.95 -0.86
CA GLN A 97 8.60 -17.44 -0.62
C GLN A 97 8.68 -16.50 0.60
N TYR A 98 7.63 -15.73 0.87
CA TYR A 98 7.61 -14.66 1.87
C TYR A 98 6.60 -14.88 3.01
N THR A 99 6.30 -16.15 3.34
CA THR A 99 5.51 -16.47 4.54
C THR A 99 6.19 -15.85 5.78
N ASP A 100 5.41 -15.11 6.59
CA ASP A 100 5.80 -14.46 7.84
C ASP A 100 7.13 -13.66 7.76
N SER A 101 7.37 -12.93 6.66
CA SER A 101 8.61 -12.14 6.46
C SER A 101 8.41 -10.75 5.84
N VAL A 102 7.17 -10.31 5.61
CA VAL A 102 6.87 -8.95 5.14
C VAL A 102 6.60 -8.02 6.35
N ALA A 103 7.34 -6.92 6.45
CA ALA A 103 7.17 -5.91 7.50
C ALA A 103 6.05 -4.90 7.18
N LEU A 104 5.96 -4.51 5.90
CA LEU A 104 5.00 -3.53 5.38
C LEU A 104 4.45 -3.99 4.02
N ILE A 105 3.14 -3.93 3.85
CA ILE A 105 2.48 -3.95 2.55
C ILE A 105 1.85 -2.57 2.33
N HIS A 106 2.21 -1.88 1.26
CA HIS A 106 1.47 -0.71 0.76
C HIS A 106 0.72 -1.13 -0.52
N ALA A 107 -0.56 -0.75 -0.61
CA ALA A 107 -1.47 -1.19 -1.67
C ALA A 107 -2.31 -0.02 -2.19
N ASP A 108 -1.87 0.60 -3.29
CA ASP A 108 -2.58 1.67 -4.00
C ASP A 108 -3.13 1.18 -5.36
N ILE A 109 -3.66 -0.03 -5.37
CA ILE A 109 -4.20 -0.67 -6.56
C ILE A 109 -5.60 -0.16 -6.93
N GLY A 110 -5.89 -0.19 -8.24
CA GLY A 110 -7.25 -0.07 -8.77
C GLY A 110 -7.40 0.91 -9.94
N GLY A 111 -8.35 0.61 -10.82
CA GLY A 111 -8.73 1.44 -11.97
C GLY A 111 -9.97 2.31 -11.70
N PRO A 112 -10.71 2.73 -12.75
CA PRO A 112 -11.94 3.52 -12.60
C PRO A 112 -13.14 2.74 -12.09
N ASP A 113 -13.12 1.39 -12.13
CA ASP A 113 -14.22 0.55 -11.64
C ASP A 113 -14.12 0.34 -10.12
N HIS A 114 -14.98 1.03 -9.38
CA HIS A 114 -15.01 0.96 -7.92
C HIS A 114 -15.38 -0.43 -7.37
N LEU A 115 -16.18 -1.22 -8.09
CA LEU A 115 -16.64 -2.55 -7.68
C LEU A 115 -15.56 -3.60 -7.92
N ALA A 116 -14.96 -3.61 -9.12
CA ALA A 116 -13.86 -4.51 -9.44
C ALA A 116 -12.67 -4.29 -8.49
N ASN A 117 -12.35 -3.04 -8.17
CA ASN A 117 -11.28 -2.72 -7.21
C ASN A 117 -11.59 -3.18 -5.78
N ALA A 118 -12.86 -3.12 -5.35
CA ALA A 118 -13.29 -3.60 -4.02
C ALA A 118 -13.21 -5.13 -3.93
N GLN A 119 -13.59 -5.83 -5.01
CA GLN A 119 -13.42 -7.28 -5.14
C GLN A 119 -11.93 -7.67 -5.12
N LEU A 120 -11.08 -6.93 -5.84
CA LEU A 120 -9.64 -7.14 -5.88
C LEU A 120 -8.99 -6.97 -4.49
N ALA A 121 -9.28 -5.87 -3.79
CA ALA A 121 -8.79 -5.64 -2.43
C ALA A 121 -9.18 -6.77 -1.46
N ARG A 122 -10.41 -7.29 -1.58
CA ARG A 122 -10.92 -8.43 -0.79
C ARG A 122 -10.33 -9.78 -1.20
N ALA A 123 -9.88 -9.94 -2.44
CA ALA A 123 -9.15 -11.13 -2.87
C ALA A 123 -7.73 -11.13 -2.27
N LEU A 124 -6.99 -10.04 -2.44
CA LEU A 124 -5.61 -9.93 -1.93
C LEU A 124 -5.54 -9.99 -0.40
N SER A 125 -6.57 -9.51 0.32
CA SER A 125 -6.57 -9.54 1.80
C SER A 125 -6.55 -10.94 2.43
N GLN A 126 -6.82 -11.99 1.64
CA GLN A 126 -6.71 -13.38 2.08
C GLN A 126 -5.25 -13.84 2.25
N HIS A 127 -4.30 -13.16 1.60
CA HIS A 127 -2.88 -13.50 1.63
C HIS A 127 -2.12 -12.76 2.76
N TYR A 128 -2.54 -11.54 3.12
CA TYR A 128 -1.86 -10.70 4.12
C TYR A 128 -1.62 -11.36 5.49
N PRO A 129 -2.53 -12.20 6.07
CA PRO A 129 -2.26 -12.88 7.34
C PRO A 129 -1.08 -13.85 7.28
N ARG A 130 -0.72 -14.35 6.09
CA ARG A 130 0.40 -15.27 5.88
C ARG A 130 1.69 -14.56 5.44
N LEU A 131 1.60 -13.33 4.94
CA LEU A 131 2.76 -12.57 4.47
C LEU A 131 3.36 -11.70 5.58
N LEU A 132 2.50 -11.01 6.32
CA LEU A 132 2.94 -10.07 7.34
C LEU A 132 3.55 -10.78 8.55
N VAL A 133 4.64 -10.25 9.06
CA VAL A 133 5.16 -10.56 10.40
C VAL A 133 4.16 -10.11 11.48
N HIS A 134 4.19 -10.72 12.66
CA HIS A 134 3.44 -10.19 13.80
C HIS A 134 3.87 -8.75 14.11
N GLY A 135 2.89 -7.85 14.28
CA GLY A 135 3.14 -6.41 14.38
C GLY A 135 3.44 -5.70 13.06
N GLY A 136 3.52 -6.41 11.92
CA GLY A 136 3.66 -5.86 10.57
C GLY A 136 2.39 -5.14 10.09
N TRP A 137 2.56 -4.19 9.17
CA TRP A 137 1.50 -3.24 8.76
C TRP A 137 1.04 -3.44 7.31
N LEU A 138 -0.23 -3.14 7.09
CA LEU A 138 -0.84 -2.88 5.79
C LEU A 138 -1.24 -1.41 5.74
N ILE A 139 -0.92 -0.73 4.63
CA ILE A 139 -1.50 0.55 4.23
C ILE A 139 -2.25 0.31 2.92
N ALA A 140 -3.56 0.50 2.88
CA ALA A 140 -4.37 0.30 1.68
C ALA A 140 -5.18 1.54 1.31
N ASN A 141 -5.40 1.76 0.02
CA ASN A 141 -6.34 2.79 -0.46
C ASN A 141 -7.83 2.42 -0.26
N ARG A 142 -8.12 1.25 0.34
CA ARG A 142 -9.45 0.63 0.44
C ARG A 142 -9.70 -0.08 1.77
N ALA A 143 -10.92 0.05 2.30
CA ALA A 143 -11.36 -0.59 3.53
C ALA A 143 -11.50 -2.12 3.38
N GLU A 144 -11.84 -2.57 2.17
CA GLU A 144 -12.08 -3.98 1.82
C GLU A 144 -10.81 -4.84 1.89
N ALA A 145 -9.64 -4.21 2.00
CA ALA A 145 -8.34 -4.83 2.23
C ALA A 145 -8.13 -5.37 3.67
N VAL A 146 -9.10 -5.15 4.57
CA VAL A 146 -9.10 -5.72 5.93
C VAL A 146 -8.95 -7.25 5.91
N PHE A 147 -8.13 -7.78 6.81
CA PHE A 147 -7.76 -9.20 6.88
C PHE A 147 -7.97 -9.81 8.27
N ALA A 148 -8.06 -11.14 8.36
CA ALA A 148 -8.21 -11.86 9.62
C ALA A 148 -6.93 -11.80 10.47
N GLY A 149 -7.06 -11.62 11.79
CA GLY A 149 -5.91 -11.38 12.66
C GLY A 149 -5.29 -9.99 12.45
N SER A 150 -6.12 -8.97 12.22
CA SER A 150 -5.69 -7.58 12.09
C SER A 150 -6.38 -6.66 13.11
N SER A 151 -5.69 -5.58 13.46
CA SER A 151 -6.21 -4.46 14.27
C SER A 151 -6.08 -3.16 13.47
N PRO A 152 -7.12 -2.32 13.37
CA PRO A 152 -7.03 -1.05 12.65
C PRO A 152 -6.10 -0.08 13.39
N ILE A 153 -5.40 0.76 12.62
CA ILE A 153 -4.54 1.84 13.13
C ILE A 153 -5.20 3.17 12.79
N THR A 154 -5.44 4.02 13.80
CA THR A 154 -5.83 5.42 13.60
C THR A 154 -4.60 6.29 13.70
N LEU A 155 -4.28 7.03 12.63
CA LEU A 155 -3.25 8.07 12.67
C LEU A 155 -3.84 9.38 13.22
N PRO A 156 -3.08 10.20 13.96
CA PRO A 156 -3.55 11.48 14.51
C PRO A 156 -3.69 12.60 13.46
N ASN A 157 -3.45 12.31 12.18
CA ASN A 157 -3.56 13.26 11.08
C ASN A 157 -4.84 12.97 10.29
N GLU A 158 -5.81 13.88 10.38
CA GLU A 158 -7.14 13.77 9.75
C GLU A 158 -7.04 13.54 8.23
N VAL A 159 -6.05 14.13 7.54
CA VAL A 159 -5.84 13.96 6.09
C VAL A 159 -5.56 12.49 5.71
N ALA A 160 -4.96 11.71 6.61
CA ALA A 160 -4.69 10.30 6.37
C ALA A 160 -5.93 9.42 6.53
N ALA A 161 -6.82 9.77 7.46
CA ALA A 161 -7.96 8.93 7.87
C ALA A 161 -9.01 8.70 6.77
N ASP A 162 -9.23 9.69 5.90
CA ASP A 162 -10.24 9.63 4.84
C ASP A 162 -9.76 8.90 3.56
N HIS A 163 -8.46 8.58 3.45
CA HIS A 163 -7.83 8.17 2.20
C HIS A 163 -6.87 6.97 2.30
N CYS A 164 -6.41 6.61 3.50
CA CYS A 164 -5.62 5.39 3.73
C CYS A 164 -6.20 4.60 4.90
N TYR A 165 -6.41 3.31 4.68
CA TYR A 165 -6.87 2.35 5.68
C TYR A 165 -5.68 1.55 6.16
N LEU A 166 -5.34 1.70 7.44
CA LEU A 166 -4.15 1.08 8.03
C LEU A 166 -4.55 -0.05 8.98
N PHE A 167 -3.84 -1.17 8.88
CA PHE A 167 -4.08 -2.37 9.70
C PHE A 167 -2.76 -2.98 10.15
N ARG A 168 -2.69 -3.49 11.39
CA ARG A 168 -1.54 -4.20 11.96
C ARG A 168 -1.91 -5.66 12.22
N ARG A 169 -1.08 -6.62 11.76
CA ARG A 169 -1.22 -8.04 12.15
C ARG A 169 -1.06 -8.19 13.66
N THR A 170 -2.04 -8.84 14.30
CA THR A 170 -2.04 -9.15 15.74
C THR A 170 -1.35 -10.47 15.99
#